data_AF-A0A9D6ZLV4-F1
#
_entry.id   AF-A0A9D6ZLV4-F1
#
_cell.length_a   1.000
_cell.length_b   1.000
_cell.length_c   1.000
_cell.angle_alpha   90.00
_cell.angle_beta   90.00
_cell.angle_gamma   90.00
#
_symmetry.space_group_name_H-M   'P 1'
#
loop_
_entity.id
_entity.type
_entity.pdbx_description
1 polymer ?
#
loop_
_entity_poly.entity_id
_entity_poly.type
_entity_poly.pdbx_seq_one_letter_code
_entity_poly.pdbx_strand_id
1 'polypeptide(L)'
;MDRVVESALLAAALAIAVPHPAAAQDCPLPDDALPALADVPDAARLEYLRSALADEAGPVRTWTGLWGAGYLLLATTQVAAAPVLPAANRPGLWLGAGGAGLGLAVLTILPLAVQEHGPILDAYAGALGPAASPCALIARGERWLELDAGAEEFGTSWLVHVGSVLVNAALALTIGFAFHDWLSAGIAAGVGLAVGETMILTQPTALIDAWERYRTAGWAEARPER
;
A
#
# COMPACT_ATOMS: atom_id res chain seq x y z
N MET A 1 -41.67 26.56 -60.66
CA MET A 1 -41.06 27.20 -59.48
C MET A 1 -42.20 27.72 -58.63
N ASP A 2 -42.61 27.21 -57.48
CA ASP A 2 -42.04 26.23 -56.56
C ASP A 2 -43.18 25.66 -55.70
N ARG A 3 -43.54 24.40 -55.92
CA ARG A 3 -44.33 23.59 -54.98
C ARG A 3 -43.87 22.14 -55.16
N VAL A 4 -43.88 21.37 -54.07
CA VAL A 4 -43.41 19.98 -53.93
C VAL A 4 -41.94 19.86 -53.54
N VAL A 5 -41.61 20.06 -52.24
CA VAL A 5 -40.73 19.17 -51.43
C VAL A 5 -40.99 19.47 -49.93
N GLU A 6 -42.14 19.06 -49.42
CA GLU A 6 -42.41 18.96 -47.97
C GLU A 6 -42.88 17.53 -47.74
N SER A 7 -41.98 16.62 -47.36
CA SER A 7 -42.24 15.31 -46.72
C SER A 7 -41.01 14.41 -46.87
N ALA A 8 -40.20 14.26 -45.82
CA ALA A 8 -39.45 13.02 -45.60
C ALA A 8 -38.88 12.95 -44.16
N LEU A 9 -39.62 12.22 -43.32
CA LEU A 9 -39.09 11.30 -42.32
C LEU A 9 -38.42 11.89 -41.07
N LEU A 10 -39.27 12.40 -40.16
CA LEU A 10 -39.07 12.20 -38.72
C LEU A 10 -39.20 10.70 -38.42
N ALA A 11 -38.08 9.97 -38.42
CA ALA A 11 -38.01 8.65 -37.80
C ALA A 11 -37.74 8.86 -36.30
N ALA A 12 -38.82 8.93 -35.52
CA ALA A 12 -38.75 8.86 -34.07
C ALA A 12 -38.21 7.48 -33.66
N ALA A 13 -36.91 7.40 -33.36
CA ALA A 13 -36.31 6.25 -32.72
C ALA A 13 -36.82 6.18 -31.28
N LEU A 14 -37.96 5.50 -31.11
CA LEU A 14 -38.48 5.09 -29.82
C LEU A 14 -37.51 4.03 -29.26
N ALA A 15 -36.47 4.48 -28.56
CA ALA A 15 -35.57 3.62 -27.83
C ALA A 15 -36.39 2.95 -26.72
N ILE A 16 -36.82 1.71 -26.98
CA ILE A 16 -37.37 0.83 -25.95
C ILE A 16 -36.23 0.60 -24.97
N ALA A 17 -36.23 1.36 -23.87
CA ALA A 17 -35.41 1.07 -22.72
C ALA A 17 -35.89 -0.27 -22.16
N VAL A 18 -35.25 -1.36 -22.60
CA VAL A 18 -35.44 -2.66 -21.98
C VAL A 18 -34.90 -2.51 -20.55
N PRO A 19 -35.76 -2.56 -19.52
CA PRO A 19 -35.27 -2.60 -18.16
C PRO A 19 -34.44 -3.89 -18.06
N HIS A 20 -33.12 -3.72 -18.02
CA HIS A 20 -32.26 -4.84 -17.68
C HIS A 20 -32.64 -5.19 -16.25
N PRO A 21 -33.03 -6.44 -15.95
CA PRO A 21 -33.19 -6.84 -14.57
C PRO A 21 -31.87 -6.49 -13.89
N ALA A 22 -31.94 -5.64 -12.87
CA ALA A 22 -30.81 -5.43 -11.98
C ALA A 22 -30.51 -6.83 -11.44
N ALA A 23 -29.48 -7.46 -11.98
CA ALA A 23 -29.05 -8.76 -11.53
C ALA A 23 -28.62 -8.53 -10.08
N ALA A 24 -29.46 -9.00 -9.15
CA ALA A 24 -29.06 -9.20 -7.77
C ALA A 24 -27.77 -10.01 -7.85
N GLN A 25 -26.69 -9.39 -7.42
CA GLN A 25 -25.36 -9.81 -7.75
C GLN A 25 -24.88 -10.65 -6.56
N ASP A 26 -24.84 -11.98 -6.77
CA ASP A 26 -24.75 -13.06 -5.76
C ASP A 26 -23.31 -13.37 -5.31
N CYS A 27 -22.35 -12.45 -5.49
CA CYS A 27 -20.99 -12.73 -5.08
C CYS A 27 -20.89 -12.82 -3.54
N PRO A 28 -20.22 -13.85 -2.98
CA PRO A 28 -20.02 -13.97 -1.55
C PRO A 28 -19.45 -12.70 -0.93
N LEU A 29 -19.84 -12.43 0.31
CA LEU A 29 -19.30 -11.34 1.12
C LEU A 29 -18.18 -11.90 2.01
N PRO A 30 -17.19 -11.08 2.39
CA PRO A 30 -16.22 -11.45 3.42
C PRO A 30 -16.93 -11.62 4.77
N ASP A 31 -16.36 -12.45 5.65
CA ASP A 31 -16.98 -12.88 6.91
C ASP A 31 -17.30 -11.71 7.87
N ASP A 32 -16.57 -10.60 7.74
CA ASP A 32 -16.68 -9.41 8.58
C ASP A 32 -17.44 -8.24 7.91
N ALA A 33 -18.05 -8.48 6.74
CA ALA A 33 -18.87 -7.50 6.04
C ALA A 33 -20.15 -7.15 6.82
N LEU A 34 -20.54 -5.87 6.76
CA LEU A 34 -21.84 -5.44 7.25
C LEU A 34 -22.96 -5.74 6.23
N PRO A 35 -24.21 -5.92 6.68
CA PRO A 35 -25.34 -6.22 5.79
C PRO A 35 -25.54 -5.22 4.66
N ALA A 36 -25.21 -3.94 4.87
CA ALA A 36 -25.32 -2.89 3.86
C ALA A 36 -24.47 -3.17 2.61
N LEU A 37 -23.37 -3.93 2.73
CA LEU A 37 -22.54 -4.30 1.59
C LEU A 37 -23.29 -5.24 0.63
N ALA A 38 -24.25 -6.04 1.12
CA ALA A 38 -25.06 -6.94 0.29
C ALA A 38 -25.94 -6.19 -0.72
N ASP A 39 -26.27 -4.94 -0.42
CA ASP A 39 -27.11 -4.09 -1.28
C ASP A 39 -26.28 -3.34 -2.35
N VAL A 40 -24.95 -3.39 -2.26
CA VAL A 40 -24.05 -2.73 -3.23
C VAL A 40 -23.86 -3.62 -4.45
N PRO A 41 -24.10 -3.12 -5.68
CA PRO A 41 -23.86 -3.90 -6.89
C PRO A 41 -22.40 -4.38 -6.98
N ASP A 42 -22.16 -5.65 -7.34
CA ASP A 42 -20.80 -6.20 -7.47
C ASP A 42 -19.93 -5.43 -8.45
N ALA A 43 -20.51 -4.85 -9.51
CA ALA A 43 -19.77 -3.96 -10.41
C ALA A 43 -19.19 -2.74 -9.66
N ALA A 44 -19.96 -2.16 -8.72
CA ALA A 44 -19.52 -1.05 -7.88
C ALA A 44 -18.52 -1.50 -6.79
N ARG A 45 -18.67 -2.73 -6.27
CA ARG A 45 -17.69 -3.36 -5.36
C ARG A 45 -16.35 -3.55 -6.06
N LEU A 46 -16.34 -4.17 -7.24
CA LEU A 46 -15.13 -4.42 -8.02
C LEU A 46 -14.41 -3.12 -8.40
N GLU A 47 -15.15 -2.10 -8.84
CA GLU A 47 -14.57 -0.80 -9.16
C GLU A 47 -13.91 -0.14 -7.94
N TYR A 48 -14.53 -0.26 -6.76
CA TYR A 48 -13.93 0.22 -5.52
C TYR A 48 -12.64 -0.52 -5.17
N LEU A 49 -12.66 -1.85 -5.21
CA LEU A 49 -11.48 -2.67 -4.91
C LEU A 49 -10.30 -2.33 -5.84
N ARG A 50 -10.58 -2.17 -7.14
CA ARG A 50 -9.56 -1.80 -8.13
C ARG A 50 -8.99 -0.41 -7.88
N SER A 51 -9.85 0.58 -7.65
CA SER A 51 -9.41 1.95 -7.36
C SER A 51 -8.62 2.04 -6.06
N ALA A 52 -9.11 1.46 -4.96
CA ALA A 52 -8.41 1.47 -3.68
C ALA A 52 -7.00 0.86 -3.76
N LEU A 53 -6.87 -0.32 -4.37
CA LEU A 53 -5.57 -0.99 -4.55
C LEU A 53 -4.64 -0.23 -5.52
N ALA A 54 -5.19 0.41 -6.56
CA ALA A 54 -4.39 1.16 -7.52
C ALA A 54 -3.89 2.50 -6.94
N ASP A 55 -4.73 3.19 -6.17
CA ASP A 55 -4.43 4.51 -5.61
C ASP A 55 -3.30 4.44 -4.58
N GLU A 56 -3.24 3.39 -3.75
CA GLU A 56 -2.19 3.26 -2.72
C GLU A 56 -0.84 2.75 -3.25
N ALA A 57 -0.84 2.06 -4.40
CA ALA A 57 0.38 1.49 -4.95
C ALA A 57 1.45 2.56 -5.27
N GLY A 58 1.03 3.79 -5.64
CA GLY A 58 1.93 4.91 -5.90
C GLY A 58 2.66 5.40 -4.64
N PRO A 59 1.94 5.89 -3.61
CA PRO A 59 2.51 6.32 -2.34
C PRO A 59 3.44 5.30 -1.70
N VAL A 60 3.04 4.02 -1.65
CA VAL A 60 3.88 2.97 -1.05
C VAL A 60 5.17 2.74 -1.84
N ARG A 61 5.12 2.71 -3.18
CA ARG A 61 6.34 2.63 -4.02
C ARG A 61 7.27 3.81 -3.78
N THR A 62 6.73 5.03 -3.69
CA THR A 62 7.53 6.23 -3.41
C THR A 62 8.16 6.16 -2.03
N TRP A 63 7.40 5.79 -1.01
CA TRP A 63 7.88 5.64 0.35
C TRP A 63 8.99 4.58 0.45
N THR A 64 8.76 3.37 -0.07
CA THR A 64 9.76 2.29 -0.05
C THR A 64 11.00 2.67 -0.86
N GLY A 65 10.83 3.30 -2.02
CA GLY A 65 11.95 3.76 -2.85
C GLY A 65 12.79 4.83 -2.16
N LEU A 66 12.15 5.80 -1.51
CA LEU A 66 12.83 6.87 -0.77
C LEU A 66 13.66 6.31 0.39
N TRP A 67 13.05 5.47 1.23
CA TRP A 67 13.75 4.86 2.37
C TRP A 67 14.85 3.89 1.92
N GLY A 68 14.57 3.07 0.91
CA GLY A 68 15.56 2.15 0.33
C GLY A 68 16.79 2.89 -0.22
N ALA A 69 16.57 3.97 -0.98
CA ALA A 69 17.65 4.83 -1.47
C ALA A 69 18.43 5.49 -0.33
N GLY A 70 17.74 5.96 0.71
CA GLY A 70 18.35 6.53 1.91
C GLY A 70 19.27 5.54 2.63
N TYR A 71 18.80 4.33 2.90
CA TYR A 71 19.60 3.29 3.54
C TYR A 71 20.79 2.86 2.68
N LEU A 72 20.60 2.71 1.36
CA LEU A 72 21.68 2.39 0.43
C LEU A 72 22.76 3.49 0.42
N LEU A 73 22.36 4.76 0.36
CA LEU A 73 23.28 5.90 0.39
C LEU A 73 24.04 5.95 1.72
N LEU A 74 23.35 5.72 2.83
CA LEU A 74 23.96 5.72 4.17
C LEU A 74 24.97 4.57 4.33
N ALA A 75 24.63 3.36 3.87
CA ALA A 75 25.53 2.22 3.91
C ALA A 75 26.78 2.46 3.04
N THR A 76 26.58 2.87 1.78
CA THR A 76 27.68 3.10 0.83
C THR A 76 28.63 4.22 1.28
N THR A 77 28.09 5.32 1.83
CA THR A 77 28.89 6.42 2.36
C THR A 77 29.78 5.98 3.51
N GLN A 78 29.26 5.19 4.45
CA GLN A 78 30.05 4.70 5.58
C GLN A 78 31.15 3.73 5.16
N VAL A 79 30.84 2.82 4.22
CA VAL A 79 31.85 1.91 3.64
C VAL A 79 32.94 2.70 2.92
N ALA A 80 32.58 3.70 2.11
CA ALA A 80 33.54 4.53 1.38
C ALA A 80 34.40 5.41 2.30
N ALA A 81 33.86 5.85 3.44
CA ALA A 81 34.57 6.67 4.42
C ALA A 81 35.53 5.86 5.31
N ALA A 82 35.27 4.57 5.52
CA ALA A 82 36.08 3.70 6.39
C ALA A 82 37.60 3.68 6.10
N PRO A 83 38.08 3.60 4.84
CA PRO A 83 39.52 3.60 4.57
C PRO A 83 40.21 4.95 4.78
N VAL A 84 39.48 6.07 4.61
CA VAL A 84 40.06 7.43 4.66
C VAL A 84 40.06 8.04 6.05
N LEU A 85 39.21 7.56 6.96
CA LEU A 85 39.10 8.07 8.32
C LEU A 85 40.06 7.33 9.30
N PRO A 86 40.39 7.97 10.44
CA PRO A 86 41.26 7.38 11.46
C PRO A 86 40.76 6.01 11.93
N ALA A 87 41.70 5.12 12.28
CA ALA A 87 41.39 3.75 12.69
C ALA A 87 40.42 3.68 13.88
N ALA A 88 40.49 4.66 14.79
CA ALA A 88 39.58 4.79 15.92
C ALA A 88 38.09 4.91 15.52
N ASN A 89 37.79 5.46 14.34
CA ASN A 89 36.42 5.71 13.88
C ASN A 89 35.86 4.54 13.05
N ARG A 90 36.72 3.64 12.57
CA ARG A 90 36.34 2.56 11.64
C ARG A 90 35.29 1.61 12.19
N PRO A 91 35.34 1.16 13.46
CA PRO A 91 34.33 0.24 13.97
C PRO A 91 32.92 0.82 13.93
N GLY A 92 32.77 2.12 14.27
CA GLY A 92 31.48 2.82 14.19
C GLY A 92 30.94 2.87 12.76
N LEU A 93 31.80 3.13 11.77
CA LEU A 93 31.41 3.15 10.35
C LEU A 93 30.95 1.77 9.85
N TRP A 94 31.62 0.70 10.25
CA TRP A 94 31.21 -0.66 9.87
C TRP A 94 29.91 -1.07 10.53
N LEU A 95 29.73 -0.76 11.82
CA LEU A 95 28.47 -1.03 12.53
C LEU A 95 27.31 -0.22 11.95
N GLY A 96 27.51 1.07 11.68
CA GLY A 96 26.49 1.90 11.07
C GLY A 96 26.18 1.48 9.63
N ALA A 97 27.17 1.04 8.85
CA ALA A 97 26.93 0.45 7.53
C ALA A 97 26.12 -0.85 7.64
N GLY A 98 26.43 -1.69 8.61
CA GLY A 98 25.68 -2.92 8.91
C GLY A 98 24.23 -2.63 9.31
N GLY A 99 24.01 -1.64 10.18
CA GLY A 99 22.66 -1.20 10.58
C GLY A 99 21.85 -0.66 9.40
N ALA A 100 22.45 0.19 8.55
CA ALA A 100 21.81 0.67 7.33
C ALA A 100 21.51 -0.47 6.34
N GLY A 101 22.43 -1.43 6.21
CA GLY A 101 22.24 -2.63 5.42
C GLY A 101 21.08 -3.49 5.92
N LEU A 102 20.92 -3.61 7.24
CA LEU A 102 19.77 -4.30 7.84
C LEU A 102 18.45 -3.60 7.50
N GLY A 103 18.39 -2.27 7.61
CA GLY A 103 17.22 -1.48 7.22
C GLY A 103 16.84 -1.70 5.74
N LEU A 104 17.83 -1.67 4.85
CA LEU A 104 17.63 -1.98 3.43
C LEU A 104 17.16 -3.43 3.21
N ALA A 105 17.72 -4.39 3.94
CA ALA A 105 17.36 -5.80 3.83
C ALA A 105 15.89 -6.02 4.24
N VAL A 106 15.42 -5.38 5.31
CA VAL A 106 14.01 -5.45 5.72
C VAL A 106 13.09 -4.93 4.61
N LEU A 107 13.40 -3.77 4.02
CA LEU A 107 12.60 -3.17 2.94
C LEU A 107 12.55 -4.02 1.66
N THR A 108 13.57 -4.82 1.41
CA THR A 108 13.70 -5.62 0.18
C THR A 108 13.20 -7.05 0.33
N ILE A 109 13.34 -7.65 1.52
CA ILE A 109 12.92 -9.02 1.82
C ILE A 109 11.45 -9.06 2.26
N LEU A 110 11.00 -8.01 2.97
CA LEU A 110 9.62 -7.87 3.45
C LEU A 110 9.00 -6.60 2.85
N PRO A 111 8.84 -6.51 1.52
CA PRO A 111 8.19 -5.37 0.91
C PRO A 111 6.70 -5.33 1.31
N LEU A 112 6.14 -4.13 1.43
CA LEU A 112 4.69 -3.97 1.52
C LEU A 112 4.06 -4.48 0.21
N ALA A 113 3.31 -5.58 0.28
CA ALA A 113 2.73 -6.26 -0.89
C ALA A 113 1.76 -5.38 -1.69
N VAL A 114 1.22 -4.32 -1.05
CA VAL A 114 0.43 -3.24 -1.64
C VAL A 114 0.91 -2.75 -2.99
N GLN A 115 2.22 -2.71 -3.22
CA GLN A 115 2.80 -2.14 -4.43
C GLN A 115 2.42 -2.89 -5.72
N GLU A 116 2.04 -4.16 -5.59
CA GLU A 116 1.84 -5.06 -6.72
C GLU A 116 0.37 -5.44 -6.94
N HIS A 117 -0.45 -5.50 -5.89
CA HIS A 117 -1.79 -6.10 -5.99
C HIS A 117 -2.77 -5.36 -6.90
N GLY A 118 -2.72 -4.02 -6.97
CA GLY A 118 -3.54 -3.25 -7.92
C GLY A 118 -3.23 -3.60 -9.39
N PRO A 119 -1.98 -3.39 -9.86
CA PRO A 119 -1.57 -3.78 -11.22
C PRO A 119 -1.78 -5.27 -11.53
N ILE A 120 -1.58 -6.17 -10.55
CA ILE A 120 -1.81 -7.60 -10.74
C ILE A 120 -3.31 -7.89 -10.89
N LEU A 121 -4.20 -7.21 -10.14
CA LEU A 121 -5.64 -7.39 -10.29
C LEU A 121 -6.11 -6.98 -11.68
N ASP A 122 -5.60 -5.87 -12.20
CA ASP A 122 -5.91 -5.40 -13.56
C ASP A 122 -5.38 -6.35 -14.62
N ALA A 123 -4.14 -6.83 -14.48
CA ALA A 123 -3.55 -7.81 -15.38
C ALA A 123 -4.32 -9.14 -15.35
N TYR A 124 -4.75 -9.58 -14.16
CA TYR A 124 -5.54 -10.79 -13.96
C TYR A 124 -6.92 -10.67 -14.61
N ALA A 125 -7.61 -9.54 -14.44
CA ALA A 125 -8.87 -9.25 -15.12
C ALA A 125 -8.71 -9.26 -16.64
N GLY A 126 -7.63 -8.65 -17.17
CA GLY A 126 -7.31 -8.66 -18.59
C GLY A 126 -7.05 -10.07 -19.15
N ALA A 127 -6.32 -10.91 -18.39
CA ALA A 127 -5.97 -12.27 -18.80
C ALA A 127 -7.19 -13.22 -18.86
N LEU A 128 -8.16 -13.05 -17.96
CA LEU A 128 -9.41 -13.81 -17.98
C LEU A 128 -10.36 -13.37 -19.12
N GLY A 129 -10.17 -12.16 -19.64
CA GLY A 129 -10.99 -11.58 -20.72
C GLY A 129 -12.45 -11.32 -20.29
N PRO A 130 -13.35 -11.08 -21.25
CA PRO A 130 -14.76 -10.75 -20.98
C PRO A 130 -15.55 -11.85 -20.26
N ALA A 131 -15.02 -13.08 -20.23
CA ALA A 131 -15.63 -14.24 -19.60
C ALA A 131 -15.22 -14.41 -18.13
N ALA A 132 -14.39 -13.51 -17.57
CA ALA A 132 -14.02 -13.52 -16.17
C ALA A 132 -15.27 -13.52 -15.27
N SER A 133 -15.34 -14.43 -14.31
CA SER A 133 -16.38 -14.36 -13.28
C SER A 133 -16.15 -13.11 -12.43
N PRO A 134 -17.10 -12.17 -12.35
CA PRO A 134 -16.98 -10.99 -11.50
C PRO A 134 -16.71 -11.36 -10.04
N CYS A 135 -17.29 -12.45 -9.55
CA CYS A 135 -17.08 -12.93 -8.19
C CYS A 135 -15.65 -13.39 -7.92
N ALA A 136 -14.98 -13.99 -8.91
CA ALA A 136 -13.57 -14.38 -8.74
C ALA A 136 -12.65 -13.16 -8.63
N LEU A 137 -12.94 -12.09 -9.38
CA LEU A 137 -12.20 -10.83 -9.29
C LEU A 137 -12.45 -10.11 -7.97
N ILE A 138 -13.70 -10.10 -7.49
CA ILE A 138 -14.06 -9.47 -6.21
C ILE A 138 -13.44 -10.22 -5.05
N ALA A 139 -13.62 -11.55 -4.96
CA ALA A 139 -13.02 -12.34 -3.90
C ALA A 139 -11.49 -12.20 -3.86
N ARG A 140 -10.86 -12.01 -5.03
CA ARG A 140 -9.43 -11.72 -5.10
C ARG A 140 -9.08 -10.33 -4.59
N GLY A 141 -9.81 -9.30 -5.04
CA GLY A 141 -9.61 -7.93 -4.61
C GLY A 141 -9.84 -7.74 -3.11
N GLU A 142 -10.88 -8.36 -2.55
CA GLU A 142 -11.18 -8.36 -1.11
C GLU A 142 -10.03 -8.97 -0.32
N ARG A 143 -9.58 -10.16 -0.71
CA ARG A 143 -8.45 -10.82 -0.04
C ARG A 143 -7.19 -9.98 -0.07
N TRP A 144 -6.88 -9.33 -1.18
CA TRP A 144 -5.71 -8.47 -1.27
C TRP A 144 -5.86 -7.20 -0.44
N LEU A 145 -7.03 -6.55 -0.50
CA LEU A 145 -7.31 -5.36 0.30
C LEU A 145 -7.22 -5.66 1.81
N GLU A 146 -7.78 -6.78 2.26
CA GLU A 146 -7.68 -7.22 3.66
C GLU A 146 -6.23 -7.52 4.08
N LEU A 147 -5.49 -8.30 3.28
CA LEU A 147 -4.10 -8.64 3.55
C LEU A 147 -3.22 -7.38 3.62
N ASP A 148 -3.44 -6.44 2.71
CA ASP A 148 -2.68 -5.21 2.60
C ASP A 148 -3.01 -4.24 3.73
N ALA A 149 -4.29 -4.08 4.08
CA ALA A 149 -4.72 -3.33 5.26
C ALA A 149 -4.09 -3.90 6.54
N GLY A 150 -4.08 -5.22 6.70
CA GLY A 150 -3.43 -5.89 7.83
C GLY A 150 -1.91 -5.65 7.87
N ALA A 151 -1.24 -5.56 6.73
CA ALA A 151 0.19 -5.23 6.66
C ALA A 151 0.46 -3.77 7.07
N GLU A 152 -0.41 -2.84 6.70
CA GLU A 152 -0.34 -1.42 7.12
C GLU A 152 -0.59 -1.27 8.63
N GLU A 153 -1.61 -1.95 9.17
CA GLU A 153 -1.89 -2.01 10.61
C GLU A 153 -0.70 -2.57 11.39
N PHE A 154 -0.11 -3.68 10.92
CA PHE A 154 1.05 -4.27 11.56
C PHE A 154 2.25 -3.30 11.53
N GLY A 155 2.55 -2.71 10.37
CA GLY A 155 3.67 -1.79 10.19
C GLY A 155 3.62 -0.53 11.06
N THR A 156 2.41 -0.12 11.46
CA THR A 156 2.16 1.03 12.34
C THR A 156 1.80 0.65 13.78
N SER A 157 1.87 -0.64 14.12
CA SER A 157 1.52 -1.13 15.45
C SER A 157 2.58 -0.79 16.51
N TRP A 158 2.16 -0.74 17.77
CA TRP A 158 3.06 -0.56 18.92
C TRP A 158 4.20 -1.59 18.98
N LEU A 159 3.99 -2.79 18.43
CA LEU A 159 5.00 -3.84 18.35
C LEU A 159 6.19 -3.40 17.50
N VAL A 160 5.94 -2.70 16.38
CA VAL A 160 7.00 -2.20 15.49
C VAL A 160 7.78 -1.08 16.17
N HIS A 161 7.11 -0.19 16.90
CA HIS A 161 7.78 0.83 17.72
C HIS A 161 8.71 0.20 18.77
N VAL A 162 8.22 -0.80 19.52
CA VAL A 162 9.03 -1.52 20.51
C VAL A 162 10.20 -2.26 19.85
N GLY A 163 9.95 -2.90 18.71
CA GLY A 163 10.99 -3.54 17.91
C GLY A 163 12.10 -2.56 17.51
N SER A 164 11.72 -1.37 17.02
CA SER A 164 12.64 -0.28 16.69
C SER A 164 13.48 0.14 17.91
N VAL A 165 12.86 0.32 19.07
CA VAL A 165 13.57 0.66 20.32
C VAL A 165 14.57 -0.42 20.71
N LEU A 166 14.18 -1.69 20.66
CA LEU A 166 15.02 -2.81 21.05
C LEU A 166 16.23 -2.98 20.12
N VAL A 167 16.04 -2.87 18.80
CA VAL A 167 17.14 -2.95 17.82
C VAL A 167 18.14 -1.81 18.05
N ASN A 168 17.66 -0.58 18.22
CA ASN A 168 18.52 0.57 18.45
C ASN A 168 19.23 0.50 19.81
N ALA A 169 18.56 0.02 20.85
CA ALA A 169 19.18 -0.24 22.15
C ALA A 169 20.28 -1.30 22.05
N ALA A 170 20.05 -2.40 21.34
CA ALA A 170 21.05 -3.45 21.15
C ALA A 170 22.31 -2.93 20.41
N LEU A 171 22.12 -2.11 19.37
CA LEU A 171 23.21 -1.46 18.66
C LEU A 171 24.00 -0.51 19.58
N ALA A 172 23.30 0.33 20.34
CA ALA A 172 23.91 1.28 21.27
C ALA A 172 24.70 0.58 22.37
N LEU A 173 24.14 -0.48 22.97
CA LEU A 173 24.82 -1.30 23.97
C LEU A 173 26.07 -1.97 23.39
N THR A 174 26.00 -2.43 22.13
CA THR A 174 27.16 -2.99 21.43
C THR A 174 28.27 -1.94 21.28
N ILE A 175 27.93 -0.72 20.86
CA ILE A 175 28.91 0.38 20.74
C ILE A 175 29.50 0.74 22.12
N GLY A 176 28.63 0.94 23.11
CA GLY A 176 29.03 1.37 24.45
C GLY A 176 29.92 0.36 25.18
N PHE A 177 29.58 -0.93 25.14
CA PHE A 177 30.35 -1.95 25.85
C PHE A 177 31.55 -2.48 25.04
N ALA A 178 31.39 -2.77 23.75
CA ALA A 178 32.48 -3.36 22.98
C ALA A 178 33.57 -2.33 22.64
N PHE A 179 33.19 -1.06 22.43
CA PHE A 179 34.12 0.00 22.00
C PHE A 179 34.34 1.09 23.05
N HIS A 180 33.68 1.01 24.22
CA HIS A 180 33.81 1.97 25.32
C HIS A 180 33.44 3.41 24.92
N ASP A 181 32.60 3.57 23.89
CA ASP A 181 32.22 4.86 23.31
C ASP A 181 30.73 5.15 23.53
N TRP A 182 30.39 5.55 24.76
CA TRP A 182 29.01 5.84 25.15
C TRP A 182 28.42 7.08 24.48
N LEU A 183 29.27 8.03 24.06
CA LEU A 183 28.80 9.22 23.35
C LEU A 183 28.32 8.82 21.95
N SER A 184 29.13 8.08 21.19
CA SER A 184 28.72 7.57 19.89
C SER A 184 27.53 6.59 20.00
N ALA A 185 27.49 5.77 21.05
CA ALA A 185 26.35 4.91 21.33
C ALA A 185 25.04 5.69 21.51
N GLY A 186 25.07 6.77 22.30
CA GLY A 186 23.91 7.64 22.52
C GLY A 186 23.45 8.35 21.25
N ILE A 187 24.39 8.85 20.44
CA ILE A 187 24.10 9.48 19.14
C ILE A 187 23.47 8.45 18.19
N ALA A 188 24.07 7.26 18.07
CA ALA A 188 23.55 6.20 17.21
C ALA A 188 22.13 5.76 17.62
N ALA A 189 21.89 5.60 18.92
CA ALA A 189 20.56 5.29 19.45
C ALA A 189 19.54 6.38 19.09
N GLY A 190 19.88 7.65 19.36
CA GLY A 190 19.00 8.78 19.11
C GLY A 190 18.66 8.94 17.63
N VAL A 191 19.67 8.86 16.75
CA VAL A 191 19.46 8.93 15.30
C VAL A 191 18.64 7.75 14.80
N GLY A 192 18.98 6.53 15.23
CA GLY A 192 18.26 5.33 14.79
C GLY A 192 16.81 5.28 15.26
N LEU A 193 16.52 5.76 16.48
CA LEU A 193 15.15 5.96 16.97
C LEU A 193 14.42 7.01 16.14
N ALA A 194 15.03 8.17 15.91
CA ALA A 194 14.41 9.23 15.12
C ALA A 194 14.09 8.76 13.68
N VAL A 195 15.01 8.03 13.05
CA VAL A 195 14.81 7.44 11.72
C VAL A 195 13.70 6.40 11.74
N GLY A 196 13.72 5.46 12.70
CA GLY A 196 12.71 4.41 12.82
C GLY A 196 11.30 4.97 13.05
N GLU A 197 11.16 5.93 13.97
CA GLU A 197 9.88 6.61 14.23
C GLU A 197 9.42 7.42 13.02
N THR A 198 10.32 8.13 12.34
CA THR A 198 9.96 8.86 11.11
C THR A 198 9.48 7.90 10.03
N MET A 199 10.11 6.74 9.89
CA MET A 199 9.72 5.72 8.94
C MET A 199 8.32 5.18 9.24
N ILE A 200 8.04 4.81 10.50
CA ILE A 200 6.72 4.32 10.94
C ILE A 200 5.64 5.41 10.75
N LEU A 201 5.91 6.64 11.20
CA LEU A 201 4.95 7.76 11.12
C LEU A 201 4.62 8.21 9.70
N THR A 202 5.53 7.97 8.75
CA THR A 202 5.34 8.34 7.34
C THR A 202 4.88 7.17 6.47
N GLN A 203 4.74 5.97 7.04
CA GLN A 203 4.26 4.81 6.31
C GLN A 203 2.83 5.09 5.82
N PRO A 204 2.51 4.84 4.54
CA PRO A 204 1.13 4.94 4.05
C PRO A 204 0.21 3.94 4.76
N THR A 205 -1.03 4.36 5.02
CA THR A 205 -2.04 3.62 5.78
C THR A 205 -3.44 3.73 5.17
N ALA A 206 -3.56 4.08 3.88
CA ALA A 206 -4.87 4.40 3.31
C ALA A 206 -5.75 3.15 3.14
N LEU A 207 -5.17 1.95 3.09
CA LEU A 207 -5.92 0.71 2.91
C LEU A 207 -6.56 0.22 4.21
N ILE A 208 -6.06 0.61 5.38
CA ILE A 208 -6.77 0.41 6.65
C ILE A 208 -8.17 1.02 6.55
N ASP A 209 -8.25 2.32 6.21
CA ASP A 209 -9.52 3.02 6.05
C ASP A 209 -10.30 2.52 4.83
N ALA A 210 -9.62 2.11 3.75
CA ALA A 210 -10.31 1.61 2.56
C ALA A 210 -10.97 0.25 2.80
N TRP A 211 -10.33 -0.63 3.56
CA TRP A 211 -10.91 -1.89 4.00
C TRP A 211 -12.10 -1.65 4.93
N GLU A 212 -11.98 -0.75 5.91
CA GLU A 212 -13.10 -0.39 6.78
C GLU A 212 -14.29 0.20 6.00
N ARG A 213 -14.02 1.14 5.09
CA ARG A 213 -15.05 1.66 4.19
C ARG A 213 -15.65 0.51 3.39
N TYR A 214 -14.83 -0.39 2.83
CA TYR A 214 -15.27 -1.56 2.04
C TYR A 214 -16.27 -2.46 2.79
N ARG A 215 -15.96 -2.78 4.04
CA ARG A 215 -16.78 -3.65 4.89
C ARG A 215 -18.13 -3.03 5.24
N THR A 216 -18.18 -1.70 5.30
CA THR A 216 -19.32 -0.93 5.82
C THR A 216 -20.22 -0.33 4.75
N ALA A 217 -19.91 -0.54 3.46
CA ALA A 217 -20.55 0.17 2.33
C ALA A 217 -20.36 1.71 2.36
N GLY A 218 -19.47 2.24 3.19
CA GLY A 218 -19.36 3.69 3.44
C GLY A 218 -18.92 4.53 2.22
N TRP A 219 -18.31 3.92 1.20
CA TRP A 219 -17.96 4.62 -0.05
C TRP A 219 -19.15 4.76 -1.00
N ALA A 220 -20.18 3.92 -0.86
CA ALA A 220 -21.35 3.94 -1.72
C ALA A 220 -22.27 5.11 -1.37
N GLU A 221 -22.40 5.43 -0.08
CA GLU A 221 -23.20 6.55 0.43
C GLU A 221 -22.65 7.93 0.00
N ALA A 222 -21.35 8.03 -0.25
CA ALA A 222 -20.68 9.28 -0.63
C ALA A 222 -20.85 9.66 -2.11
N ARG A 223 -21.45 8.79 -2.95
CA ARG A 223 -21.70 9.13 -4.36
C ARG A 223 -23.02 9.90 -4.49
N PRO A 224 -23.03 11.16 -4.95
CA PRO A 224 -24.29 11.81 -5.31
C PRO A 224 -24.94 11.02 -6.46
N GLU A 225 -26.23 10.73 -6.31
CA GLU A 225 -27.06 10.12 -7.36
C GLU A 225 -26.86 10.92 -8.66
N ARG A 226 -26.31 10.28 -9.70
CA ARG A 226 -26.15 10.88 -11.03
C ARG A 226 -27.18 10.30 -11.98
#